data_AF-A0A1Q4DV06-F1
#
_entry.id   AF-A0A1Q4DV06-F1
#
_cell.length_a   1.000
_cell.length_b   1.000
_cell.length_c   1.000
_cell.angle_alpha   90.00
_cell.angle_beta   90.00
_cell.angle_gamma   90.00
#
_symmetry.space_group_name_H-M   'P 1'
#
loop_
_entity.id
_entity.type
_entity.pdbx_description
1 polymer ?
#
loop_
_entity_poly.entity_id
_entity_poly.type
_entity_poly.pdbx_seq_one_letter_code
_entity_poly.pdbx_strand_id
1 'polypeptide(L)'
;MSDYHAEQVGLANLVADLGTVVPPDAPTDAARTQALDAAGAEPAAALSGALLRQALGQAAGDGTELDLLRRAAALWQRGTALYADLGSVRADLEGALAAPGVPGAAQRFNDAAMRAQQFVTDLNLVRVDVLAFRSEVLAFPHLPAHPRQDDLPSAQWNWSDLATGRRTDALVRTLWSSAGDTRTRAFALGALASYGTNAVGAAYVGQGVGGPRRLHRYRDRLARRAIGTWLERHHPAATGLAGIRATLDGGPDEALLGFATSALAGTFDVAAAPPVPDLALGYRRVLEHLDLLDGFTVPAPPAVPLSVFAEALYDDPQNPPPTLRPQDVDVVGQDGGGVAVQFGGDPQPGSQQPSSSDNSGNTVCGIIVAILIAVDVIQAFVQCVVQWAEKKPCTFWDNMLLKKVWEQDPPDPHDPTQPTTVSVTGQQLTAVAGTAQATQLVGMLHDMQGQLWEALDSASAFLALSGLTYPGDRTDGPLYRQFTAVPRPGGWPHREEPDPGATYHRYPVSPLEQPAADVPYPAGSPPTITMIPEIGRGAPQVSLELFGQLAVGRADTDNLDLDADRGAGHPCWATDGSVHDDPIGVVVLGYGEQ
;
A
#
# COMPACT_ATOMS: atom_id res chain seq x y z
N MET A 1 15.55 5.65 -3.08
CA MET A 1 14.36 4.94 -2.56
C MET A 1 13.33 5.96 -2.09
N SER A 2 12.41 6.36 -2.97
CA SER A 2 11.35 7.29 -2.62
C SER A 2 10.21 6.57 -1.88
N ASP A 3 10.21 6.62 -0.54
CA ASP A 3 9.22 5.96 0.32
C ASP A 3 9.09 6.69 1.66
N TYR A 4 7.87 6.83 2.21
CA TYR A 4 7.65 7.62 3.42
C TYR A 4 8.40 7.10 4.65
N HIS A 5 8.40 5.78 4.86
CA HIS A 5 9.08 5.18 6.00
C HIS A 5 10.60 5.25 5.83
N ALA A 6 11.09 5.03 4.61
CA ALA A 6 12.52 5.13 4.31
C ALA A 6 13.07 6.54 4.59
N GLU A 7 12.38 7.60 4.16
CA GLU A 7 12.83 8.99 4.40
C GLU A 7 12.77 9.35 5.89
N GLN A 8 11.74 8.91 6.63
CA GLN A 8 11.66 9.11 8.09
C GLN A 8 12.82 8.43 8.81
N VAL A 9 13.07 7.15 8.48
CA VAL A 9 14.15 6.36 9.08
C VAL A 9 15.52 6.96 8.74
N GLY A 10 15.72 7.36 7.47
CA GLY A 10 16.95 8.00 7.02
C GLY A 10 17.25 9.30 7.76
N LEU A 11 16.23 10.15 7.97
CA LEU A 11 16.35 11.37 8.78
C LEU A 11 16.73 11.06 10.23
N ALA A 12 16.02 10.11 10.86
CA ALA A 12 16.30 9.74 12.24
C ALA A 12 17.72 9.22 12.43
N ASN A 13 18.21 8.39 11.50
CA ASN A 13 19.56 7.84 11.56
C ASN A 13 20.63 8.91 11.30
N LEU A 14 20.42 9.84 10.36
CA LEU A 14 21.34 10.96 10.18
C LEU A 14 21.44 11.82 11.45
N VAL A 15 20.31 12.13 12.11
CA VAL A 15 20.29 12.90 13.36
C VAL A 15 21.02 12.14 14.48
N ALA A 16 20.79 10.83 14.60
CA ALA A 16 21.47 9.99 15.59
C ALA A 16 23.00 9.96 15.35
N ASP A 17 23.42 9.79 14.10
CA ASP A 17 24.83 9.72 13.73
C ASP A 17 25.53 11.08 13.88
N LEU A 18 24.88 12.19 13.53
CA LEU A 18 25.38 13.53 13.85
C LEU A 18 25.58 13.73 15.36
N GLY A 19 24.75 13.11 16.19
CA GLY A 19 24.88 13.15 17.65
C GLY A 19 26.11 12.39 18.18
N THR A 20 26.65 11.44 17.42
CA THR A 20 27.75 10.57 17.87
C THR A 20 29.07 10.80 17.13
N VAL A 21 29.02 11.34 15.91
CA VAL A 21 30.21 11.59 15.09
C VAL A 21 31.14 12.58 15.77
N VAL A 22 32.44 12.28 15.81
CA VAL A 22 33.46 13.20 16.30
C VAL A 22 33.82 14.17 15.17
N PRO A 23 33.52 15.47 15.29
CA PRO A 23 33.80 16.43 14.24
C PRO A 23 35.33 16.61 14.07
N PRO A 24 35.82 16.74 12.84
CA PRO A 24 37.26 16.87 12.56
C PRO A 24 37.83 18.24 12.95
N ASP A 25 36.99 19.27 13.04
CA ASP A 25 37.37 20.65 13.35
C ASP A 25 36.20 21.44 14.00
N ALA A 26 36.52 22.62 14.53
CA ALA A 26 35.55 23.47 15.23
C ALA A 26 34.42 24.02 14.31
N PRO A 27 34.67 24.41 13.04
CA PRO A 27 33.60 24.77 12.11
C PRO A 27 32.60 23.64 11.88
N THR A 28 33.10 22.41 11.68
CA THR A 28 32.24 21.23 11.51
C THR A 28 31.44 20.93 12.77
N ASP A 29 32.04 21.08 13.95
CA ASP A 29 31.33 20.93 15.23
C ASP A 29 30.21 21.96 15.43
N ALA A 30 30.48 23.23 15.07
CA ALA A 30 29.50 24.29 15.15
C ALA A 30 28.31 24.04 14.21
N ALA A 31 28.59 23.65 12.95
CA ALA A 31 27.56 23.29 11.98
C ALA A 31 26.75 22.08 12.45
N ARG A 32 27.41 21.06 13.04
CA ARG A 32 26.78 19.86 13.59
C ARG A 32 25.82 20.20 14.72
N THR A 33 26.28 21.01 15.66
CA THR A 33 25.46 21.49 16.79
C THR A 33 24.24 22.25 16.29
N GLN A 34 24.42 23.19 15.36
CA GLN A 34 23.31 23.93 14.75
C GLN A 34 22.32 23.03 14.03
N ALA A 35 22.79 21.99 13.33
CA ALA A 35 21.93 21.03 12.64
C ALA A 35 21.08 20.23 13.63
N LEU A 36 21.70 19.73 14.71
CA LEU A 36 21.01 18.97 15.76
C LEU A 36 19.99 19.82 16.52
N ASP A 37 20.37 21.04 16.90
CA ASP A 37 19.48 21.99 17.57
C ASP A 37 18.28 22.33 16.67
N ALA A 38 18.52 22.55 15.38
CA ALA A 38 17.46 22.81 14.41
C ALA A 38 16.51 21.62 14.23
N ALA A 39 17.04 20.40 14.08
CA ALA A 39 16.24 19.19 13.94
C ALA A 39 15.36 18.93 15.17
N GLY A 40 15.90 19.17 16.38
CA GLY A 40 15.17 19.02 17.63
C GLY A 40 14.10 20.10 17.84
N ALA A 41 14.36 21.34 17.41
CA ALA A 41 13.42 22.44 17.56
C ALA A 41 12.31 22.44 16.49
N GLU A 42 12.61 22.02 15.27
CA GLU A 42 11.70 22.09 14.11
C GLU A 42 11.59 20.73 13.40
N PRO A 43 11.10 19.66 14.08
CA PRO A 43 11.05 18.31 13.51
C PRO A 43 10.12 18.21 12.28
N ALA A 44 9.05 18.99 12.24
CA ALA A 44 8.15 19.09 11.09
C ALA A 44 8.86 19.64 9.85
N ALA A 45 9.75 20.64 10.02
CA ALA A 45 10.50 21.22 8.92
C ALA A 45 11.58 20.25 8.42
N ALA A 46 12.26 19.55 9.32
CA ALA A 46 13.21 18.49 8.95
C ALA A 46 12.53 17.37 8.17
N LEU A 47 11.39 16.86 8.65
CA LEU A 47 10.65 15.81 7.94
C LEU A 47 10.08 16.32 6.60
N SER A 48 9.65 17.58 6.52
CA SER A 48 9.25 18.19 5.24
C SER A 48 10.40 18.18 4.25
N GLY A 49 11.60 18.60 4.67
CA GLY A 49 12.80 18.56 3.83
C GLY A 49 13.13 17.15 3.33
N ALA A 50 12.98 16.14 4.19
CA ALA A 50 13.17 14.74 3.83
C ALA A 50 12.14 14.22 2.81
N LEU A 51 10.94 14.82 2.79
CA LEU A 51 9.84 14.48 1.88
C LEU A 51 9.73 15.41 0.66
N LEU A 52 10.69 16.30 0.44
CA LEU A 52 10.66 17.26 -0.67
C LEU A 52 10.48 16.57 -2.03
N ARG A 53 11.14 15.43 -2.28
CA ARG A 53 10.98 14.70 -3.55
C ARG A 53 9.58 14.12 -3.74
N GLN A 54 8.97 13.61 -2.68
CA GLN A 54 7.57 13.14 -2.70
C GLN A 54 6.63 14.31 -2.99
N ALA A 55 6.87 15.49 -2.39
CA ALA A 55 6.12 16.70 -2.68
C ALA A 55 6.29 17.14 -4.15
N LEU A 56 7.50 17.10 -4.71
CA LEU A 56 7.76 17.39 -6.12
C LEU A 56 7.00 16.44 -7.05
N GLY A 57 7.02 15.13 -6.76
CA GLY A 57 6.27 14.14 -7.54
C GLY A 57 4.75 14.37 -7.48
N GLN A 58 4.22 14.66 -6.30
CA GLN A 58 2.80 14.97 -6.13
C GLN A 58 2.39 16.29 -6.79
N ALA A 59 3.27 17.28 -6.82
CA ALA A 59 3.02 18.57 -7.46
C ALA A 59 3.06 18.47 -8.99
N ALA A 60 3.98 17.66 -9.54
CA ALA A 60 4.11 17.46 -10.98
C ALA A 60 3.09 16.45 -11.55
N GLY A 61 2.52 15.60 -10.71
CA GLY A 61 1.48 14.64 -11.11
C GLY A 61 0.15 15.31 -11.46
N ASP A 62 -0.62 14.66 -12.33
CA ASP A 62 -1.98 15.07 -12.70
C ASP A 62 -2.99 14.89 -11.55
N GLY A 63 -2.68 14.02 -10.58
CA GLY A 63 -3.54 13.68 -9.44
C GLY A 63 -4.31 12.38 -9.61
N THR A 64 -4.17 11.69 -10.74
CA THR A 64 -4.96 10.48 -11.07
C THR A 64 -4.74 9.35 -10.06
N GLU A 65 -3.49 9.11 -9.61
CA GLU A 65 -3.21 8.11 -8.58
C GLU A 65 -3.90 8.45 -7.26
N LEU A 66 -3.89 9.72 -6.87
CA LEU A 66 -4.52 10.19 -5.63
C LEU A 66 -6.04 10.09 -5.72
N ASP A 67 -6.64 10.41 -6.87
CA ASP A 67 -8.07 10.19 -7.13
C ASP A 67 -8.47 8.71 -7.08
N LEU A 68 -7.62 7.83 -7.62
CA LEU A 68 -7.82 6.39 -7.51
C LEU A 68 -7.77 5.94 -6.05
N LEU A 69 -6.80 6.45 -5.27
CA LEU A 69 -6.68 6.13 -3.85
C LEU A 69 -7.85 6.69 -3.01
N ARG A 70 -8.35 7.90 -3.29
CA ARG A 70 -9.57 8.45 -2.66
C ARG A 70 -10.76 7.54 -2.85
N ARG A 71 -10.97 7.06 -4.09
CA ARG A 71 -12.06 6.14 -4.42
C ARG A 71 -11.88 4.79 -3.75
N ALA A 72 -10.63 4.28 -3.70
CA ALA A 72 -10.29 3.07 -2.97
C ALA A 72 -10.62 3.21 -1.47
N ALA A 73 -10.24 4.32 -0.84
CA ALA A 73 -10.50 4.58 0.57
C ALA A 73 -12.00 4.72 0.86
N ALA A 74 -12.75 5.41 0.01
CA ALA A 74 -14.20 5.52 0.13
C ALA A 74 -14.91 4.15 -0.04
N LEU A 75 -14.44 3.32 -0.96
CA LEU A 75 -14.92 1.93 -1.11
C LEU A 75 -14.58 1.08 0.10
N TRP A 76 -13.35 1.21 0.61
CA TRP A 76 -12.89 0.52 1.80
C TRP A 76 -13.74 0.87 3.03
N GLN A 77 -13.97 2.16 3.28
CA GLN A 77 -14.81 2.64 4.37
C GLN A 77 -16.26 2.12 4.27
N ARG A 78 -16.84 2.10 3.08
CA ARG A 78 -18.18 1.51 2.88
C ARG A 78 -18.19 0.00 3.12
N GLY A 79 -17.17 -0.72 2.65
CA GLY A 79 -17.03 -2.16 2.88
C GLY A 79 -16.86 -2.53 4.35
N THR A 80 -16.02 -1.79 5.09
CA THR A 80 -15.82 -2.01 6.53
C THR A 80 -17.05 -1.61 7.35
N ALA A 81 -17.78 -0.56 6.95
CA ALA A 81 -19.06 -0.21 7.55
C ALA A 81 -20.11 -1.33 7.35
N LEU A 82 -20.24 -1.86 6.14
CA LEU A 82 -21.13 -3.01 5.86
C LEU A 82 -20.76 -4.24 6.70
N TYR A 83 -19.48 -4.55 6.82
CA TYR A 83 -19.00 -5.63 7.67
C TYR A 83 -19.40 -5.42 9.15
N ALA A 84 -19.22 -4.20 9.67
CA ALA A 84 -19.60 -3.85 11.04
C ALA A 84 -21.11 -3.88 11.26
N ASP A 85 -21.90 -3.38 10.30
CA ASP A 85 -23.36 -3.37 10.33
C ASP A 85 -23.92 -4.80 10.37
N LEU A 86 -23.38 -5.71 9.55
CA LEU A 86 -23.76 -7.11 9.59
C LEU A 86 -23.42 -7.75 10.95
N GLY A 87 -22.23 -7.45 11.50
CA GLY A 87 -21.85 -7.91 12.83
C GLY A 87 -22.80 -7.43 13.93
N SER A 88 -23.27 -6.19 13.84
CA SER A 88 -24.26 -5.60 14.75
C SER A 88 -25.64 -6.26 14.60
N VAL A 89 -26.11 -6.46 13.36
CA VAL A 89 -27.36 -7.20 13.07
C VAL A 89 -27.29 -8.61 13.66
N ARG A 90 -26.19 -9.31 13.45
CA ARG A 90 -25.97 -10.67 13.96
C ARG A 90 -26.01 -10.69 15.49
N ALA A 91 -25.26 -9.82 16.14
CA ALA A 91 -25.22 -9.74 17.61
C ALA A 91 -26.60 -9.45 18.23
N ASP A 92 -27.42 -8.61 17.57
CA ASP A 92 -28.78 -8.31 18.02
C ASP A 92 -29.76 -9.48 17.82
N LEU A 93 -29.66 -10.19 16.70
CA LEU A 93 -30.44 -11.40 16.45
C LEU A 93 -30.05 -12.53 17.42
N GLU A 94 -28.76 -12.80 17.58
CA GLU A 94 -28.23 -13.80 18.53
C GLU A 94 -28.69 -13.49 19.95
N GLY A 95 -28.55 -12.24 20.40
CA GLY A 95 -28.96 -11.82 21.73
C GLY A 95 -30.46 -11.96 21.97
N ALA A 96 -31.29 -11.65 20.98
CA ALA A 96 -32.75 -11.81 21.09
C ALA A 96 -33.18 -13.28 21.07
N LEU A 97 -32.55 -14.12 20.25
CA LEU A 97 -32.87 -15.55 20.13
C LEU A 97 -32.37 -16.37 21.32
N ALA A 98 -31.22 -16.02 21.92
CA ALA A 98 -30.69 -16.70 23.09
C ALA A 98 -31.53 -16.46 24.36
N ALA A 99 -32.24 -15.32 24.43
CA ALA A 99 -33.02 -14.91 25.59
C ALA A 99 -34.38 -14.28 25.19
N PRO A 100 -35.28 -15.05 24.53
CA PRO A 100 -36.49 -14.51 23.91
C PRO A 100 -37.53 -13.97 24.92
N GLY A 101 -37.42 -14.36 26.19
CA GLY A 101 -38.29 -13.92 27.28
C GLY A 101 -37.88 -12.60 27.94
N VAL A 102 -36.73 -12.02 27.58
CA VAL A 102 -36.27 -10.75 28.16
C VAL A 102 -37.09 -9.58 27.59
N PRO A 103 -37.53 -8.61 28.42
CA PRO A 103 -38.24 -7.42 27.93
C PRO A 103 -37.46 -6.72 26.80
N GLY A 104 -38.13 -6.48 25.67
CA GLY A 104 -37.53 -5.83 24.50
C GLY A 104 -36.84 -6.77 23.50
N ALA A 105 -36.70 -8.08 23.78
CA ALA A 105 -36.06 -9.03 22.85
C ALA A 105 -36.75 -9.09 21.48
N ALA A 106 -38.09 -9.11 21.46
CA ALA A 106 -38.87 -9.10 20.22
C ALA A 106 -38.67 -7.81 19.40
N GLN A 107 -38.57 -6.66 20.07
CA GLN A 107 -38.29 -5.39 19.39
C GLN A 107 -36.88 -5.40 18.81
N ARG A 108 -35.87 -5.80 19.60
CA ARG A 108 -34.48 -5.94 19.14
C ARG A 108 -34.36 -6.85 17.92
N PHE A 109 -35.07 -7.98 17.92
CA PHE A 109 -35.14 -8.90 16.79
C PHE A 109 -35.74 -8.26 15.54
N ASN A 110 -36.88 -7.56 15.68
CA ASN A 110 -37.55 -6.88 14.57
C ASN A 110 -36.66 -5.76 13.99
N ASP A 111 -36.05 -4.95 14.85
CA ASP A 111 -35.14 -3.87 14.44
C ASP A 111 -33.92 -4.42 13.69
N ALA A 112 -33.35 -5.53 14.17
CA ALA A 112 -32.25 -6.21 13.49
C ALA A 112 -32.65 -6.79 12.14
N ALA A 113 -33.83 -7.39 12.03
CA ALA A 113 -34.35 -7.91 10.76
C ALA A 113 -34.65 -6.81 9.73
N MET A 114 -35.11 -5.64 10.19
CA MET A 114 -35.29 -4.46 9.32
C MET A 114 -33.94 -3.89 8.85
N ARG A 115 -32.93 -3.83 9.72
CA ARG A 115 -31.57 -3.42 9.31
C ARG A 115 -30.91 -4.42 8.35
N ALA A 116 -31.19 -5.72 8.51
CA ALA A 116 -30.74 -6.72 7.54
C ALA A 116 -31.27 -6.43 6.12
N GLN A 117 -32.54 -6.02 5.99
CA GLN A 117 -33.08 -5.61 4.68
C GLN A 117 -32.34 -4.41 4.08
N GLN A 118 -32.05 -3.41 4.90
CA GLN A 118 -31.30 -2.23 4.45
C GLN A 118 -29.88 -2.60 3.98
N PHE A 119 -29.21 -3.49 4.72
CA PHE A 119 -27.88 -3.98 4.37
C PHE A 119 -27.83 -4.57 2.94
N VAL A 120 -28.87 -5.29 2.49
CA VAL A 120 -28.94 -5.84 1.13
C VAL A 120 -28.93 -4.75 0.06
N THR A 121 -29.65 -3.65 0.29
CA THR A 121 -29.65 -2.49 -0.62
C THR A 121 -28.26 -1.86 -0.69
N ASP A 122 -27.63 -1.65 0.46
CA ASP A 122 -26.33 -0.99 0.55
C ASP A 122 -25.21 -1.85 -0.06
N LEU A 123 -25.27 -3.18 0.13
CA LEU A 123 -24.32 -4.14 -0.43
C LEU A 123 -24.37 -4.17 -1.97
N ASN A 124 -25.57 -4.10 -2.56
CA ASN A 124 -25.73 -4.07 -4.02
C ASN A 124 -25.12 -2.82 -4.66
N LEU A 125 -25.21 -1.67 -4.00
CA LEU A 125 -24.57 -0.43 -4.45
C LEU A 125 -23.05 -0.55 -4.45
N VAL A 126 -22.47 -1.13 -3.39
CA VAL A 126 -21.02 -1.34 -3.30
C VAL A 126 -20.52 -2.31 -4.37
N ARG A 127 -21.29 -3.35 -4.72
CA ARG A 127 -20.93 -4.33 -5.76
C ARG A 127 -20.59 -3.69 -7.10
N VAL A 128 -21.44 -2.79 -7.58
CA VAL A 128 -21.28 -2.13 -8.89
C VAL A 128 -20.01 -1.28 -8.90
N ASP A 129 -19.79 -0.53 -7.82
CA ASP A 129 -18.62 0.34 -7.70
C ASP A 129 -17.30 -0.46 -7.61
N VAL A 130 -17.29 -1.60 -6.89
CA VAL A 130 -16.11 -2.47 -6.81
C VAL A 130 -15.70 -3.01 -8.18
N LEU A 131 -16.68 -3.40 -9.01
CA LEU A 131 -16.43 -3.88 -10.37
C LEU A 131 -15.81 -2.82 -11.28
N ALA A 132 -16.40 -1.62 -11.28
CA ALA A 132 -15.89 -0.50 -12.04
C ALA A 132 -14.47 -0.12 -11.58
N PHE A 133 -14.29 0.01 -10.26
CA PHE A 133 -13.01 0.39 -9.67
C PHE A 133 -11.90 -0.63 -9.97
N ARG A 134 -12.18 -1.94 -9.90
CA ARG A 134 -11.19 -2.99 -10.23
C ARG A 134 -10.66 -2.82 -11.67
N SER A 135 -11.55 -2.55 -12.63
CA SER A 135 -11.15 -2.37 -14.02
C SER A 135 -10.22 -1.18 -14.20
N GLU A 136 -10.45 -0.09 -13.46
CA GLU A 136 -9.62 1.09 -13.51
C GLU A 136 -8.24 0.86 -12.88
N VAL A 137 -8.18 0.19 -11.73
CA VAL A 137 -6.90 -0.17 -11.09
C VAL A 137 -6.05 -1.03 -12.01
N LEU A 138 -6.64 -2.04 -12.65
CA LEU A 138 -5.92 -2.91 -13.59
C LEU A 138 -5.41 -2.17 -14.83
N ALA A 139 -6.08 -1.09 -15.24
CA ALA A 139 -5.67 -0.28 -16.37
C ALA A 139 -4.65 0.83 -15.99
N PHE A 140 -4.49 1.15 -14.70
CA PHE A 140 -3.68 2.27 -14.26
C PHE A 140 -2.20 1.90 -14.14
N PRO A 141 -1.28 2.59 -14.85
CA PRO A 141 0.14 2.41 -14.67
C PRO A 141 0.60 3.16 -13.40
N HIS A 142 0.53 2.49 -12.24
CA HIS A 142 0.85 3.03 -10.91
C HIS A 142 2.19 3.77 -10.77
N LEU A 143 3.14 3.53 -11.67
CA LEU A 143 4.26 4.42 -11.90
C LEU A 143 4.32 4.73 -13.40
N PRO A 144 4.26 6.01 -13.80
CA PRO A 144 4.48 6.38 -15.19
C PRO A 144 5.88 5.97 -15.63
N ALA A 145 6.03 5.75 -16.94
CA ALA A 145 7.32 5.48 -17.55
C ALA A 145 8.33 6.57 -17.16
N HIS A 146 9.57 6.17 -16.88
CA HIS A 146 10.63 7.14 -16.68
C HIS A 146 10.87 7.84 -18.03
N PRO A 147 11.00 9.18 -18.12
CA PRO A 147 11.25 9.89 -19.38
C PRO A 147 12.44 9.37 -20.22
N ARG A 148 13.54 8.96 -19.58
CA ARG A 148 14.64 8.20 -20.20
C ARG A 148 14.18 6.98 -21.01
N GLN A 149 13.14 6.25 -20.59
CA GLN A 149 12.59 5.07 -21.29
C GLN A 149 12.11 5.42 -22.70
N ASP A 150 11.71 6.67 -22.93
CA ASP A 150 11.22 7.17 -24.22
C ASP A 150 12.24 8.10 -24.90
N ASP A 151 13.52 8.05 -24.51
CA ASP A 151 14.61 8.92 -24.99
C ASP A 151 14.31 10.42 -24.89
N LEU A 152 13.48 10.83 -23.93
CA LEU A 152 13.12 12.23 -23.77
C LEU A 152 14.30 13.04 -23.22
N PRO A 153 14.58 14.25 -23.75
CA PRO A 153 15.60 15.13 -23.20
C PRO A 153 15.20 15.63 -21.80
N SER A 154 16.18 15.94 -20.95
CA SER A 154 15.96 16.38 -19.55
C SER A 154 15.03 17.59 -19.42
N ALA A 155 14.98 18.45 -20.44
CA ALA A 155 14.05 19.58 -20.53
C ALA A 155 12.56 19.18 -20.51
N GLN A 156 12.24 17.93 -20.84
CA GLN A 156 10.88 17.38 -20.83
C GLN A 156 10.59 16.50 -19.61
N TRP A 157 11.56 16.33 -18.70
CA TRP A 157 11.36 15.52 -17.51
C TRP A 157 10.53 16.27 -16.49
N ASN A 158 9.63 15.57 -15.81
CA ASN A 158 8.94 16.15 -14.66
C ASN A 158 9.92 16.40 -13.51
N TRP A 159 9.51 17.22 -12.54
CA TRP A 159 10.37 17.61 -11.42
C TRP A 159 10.77 16.47 -10.49
N SER A 160 10.00 15.39 -10.38
CA SER A 160 10.42 14.21 -9.61
C SER A 160 11.62 13.52 -10.26
N ASP A 161 11.57 13.36 -11.58
CA ASP A 161 12.62 12.69 -12.34
C ASP A 161 13.85 13.58 -12.48
N LEU A 162 13.65 14.88 -12.70
CA LEU A 162 14.73 15.85 -12.73
C LEU A 162 15.45 15.92 -11.38
N ALA A 163 14.72 16.06 -10.28
CA ALA A 163 15.29 16.14 -8.92
C ALA A 163 15.79 14.78 -8.37
N THR A 164 15.71 13.70 -9.15
CA THR A 164 16.32 12.40 -8.81
C THR A 164 17.50 12.11 -9.73
N GLY A 165 17.38 12.42 -11.02
CA GLY A 165 18.42 12.15 -12.01
C GLY A 165 19.44 13.27 -12.23
N ARG A 166 19.22 14.49 -11.72
CA ARG A 166 20.05 15.68 -11.96
C ARG A 166 20.24 16.54 -10.71
N ARG A 167 21.48 17.03 -10.53
CA ARG A 167 21.83 18.18 -9.67
C ARG A 167 21.33 18.12 -8.22
N THR A 168 21.20 16.92 -7.68
CA THR A 168 20.59 16.66 -6.36
C THR A 168 21.50 17.08 -5.20
N ASP A 169 22.81 16.82 -5.31
CA ASP A 169 23.84 17.33 -4.39
C ASP A 169 23.86 18.87 -4.40
N ALA A 170 23.82 19.47 -5.61
CA ALA A 170 23.75 20.92 -5.76
C ALA A 170 22.49 21.53 -5.11
N LEU A 171 21.33 20.87 -5.19
CA LEU A 171 20.11 21.32 -4.51
C LEU A 171 20.28 21.34 -2.99
N VAL A 172 20.86 20.27 -2.42
CA VAL A 172 21.13 20.19 -0.97
C VAL A 172 22.09 21.30 -0.54
N ARG A 173 23.13 21.60 -1.33
CA ARG A 173 24.05 22.72 -1.08
C ARG A 173 23.37 24.09 -1.13
N THR A 174 22.51 24.32 -2.12
CA THR A 174 21.74 25.56 -2.22
C THR A 174 20.84 25.74 -1.01
N LEU A 175 20.09 24.70 -0.61
CA LEU A 175 19.27 24.71 0.59
C LEU A 175 20.11 25.02 1.84
N TRP A 176 21.22 24.30 2.02
CA TRP A 176 22.07 24.46 3.20
C TRP A 176 22.71 25.84 3.33
N SER A 177 23.17 26.40 2.21
CA SER A 177 23.83 27.71 2.17
C SER A 177 22.86 28.88 2.26
N SER A 178 21.63 28.70 1.78
CA SER A 178 20.57 29.73 1.86
C SER A 178 19.77 29.69 3.17
N ALA A 179 19.94 28.65 4.00
CA ALA A 179 19.25 28.54 5.28
C ALA A 179 19.72 29.63 6.26
N GLY A 180 18.81 30.55 6.58
CA GLY A 180 19.07 31.73 7.42
C GLY A 180 18.59 31.62 8.87
N ASP A 181 17.77 30.62 9.19
CA ASP A 181 17.17 30.42 10.51
C ASP A 181 17.07 28.94 10.89
N THR A 182 16.61 28.67 12.11
CA THR A 182 16.46 27.31 12.65
C THR A 182 15.56 26.43 11.78
N ARG A 183 14.46 26.97 11.25
CA ARG A 183 13.47 26.22 10.47
C ARG A 183 14.01 25.82 9.10
N THR A 184 14.58 26.77 8.37
CA THR A 184 15.21 26.52 7.06
C THR A 184 16.43 25.62 7.18
N ARG A 185 17.17 25.69 8.31
CA ARG A 185 18.26 24.77 8.63
C ARG A 185 17.77 23.33 8.84
N ALA A 186 16.69 23.16 9.60
CA ALA A 186 16.07 21.85 9.82
C ALA A 186 15.61 21.23 8.49
N PHE A 187 14.95 22.02 7.64
CA PHE A 187 14.54 21.58 6.30
C PHE A 187 15.72 21.18 5.42
N ALA A 188 16.80 21.95 5.39
CA ALA A 188 18.00 21.62 4.63
C ALA A 188 18.65 20.31 5.13
N LEU A 189 18.65 20.06 6.44
CA LEU A 189 19.11 18.78 7.01
C LEU A 189 18.21 17.62 6.57
N GLY A 190 16.89 17.83 6.53
CA GLY A 190 15.94 16.86 5.97
C GLY A 190 16.27 16.47 4.53
N ALA A 191 16.50 17.45 3.67
CA ALA A 191 16.87 17.20 2.27
C ALA A 191 18.20 16.44 2.15
N LEU A 192 19.17 16.73 3.03
CA LEU A 192 20.43 16.00 3.12
C LEU A 192 20.25 14.53 3.53
N ALA A 193 19.35 14.25 4.49
CA ALA A 193 18.99 12.88 4.84
C ALA A 193 18.35 12.13 3.66
N SER A 194 17.47 12.81 2.92
CA SER A 194 16.85 12.23 1.74
C SER A 194 17.86 11.92 0.64
N TYR A 195 18.85 12.79 0.43
CA TYR A 195 19.94 12.54 -0.52
C TYR A 195 20.66 11.22 -0.24
N GLY A 196 21.12 11.00 1.00
CA GLY A 196 21.80 9.76 1.39
C GLY A 196 20.90 8.54 1.26
N THR A 197 19.65 8.64 1.77
CA THR A 197 18.63 7.57 1.69
C THR A 197 18.38 7.13 0.25
N ASN A 198 18.36 8.08 -0.68
CA ASN A 198 18.11 7.79 -2.07
C ASN A 198 19.33 7.24 -2.81
N ALA A 199 20.52 7.80 -2.57
CA ALA A 199 21.77 7.39 -3.21
C ALA A 199 22.07 5.89 -3.01
N VAL A 200 21.81 5.37 -1.81
CA VAL A 200 22.04 3.95 -1.49
C VAL A 200 20.79 3.11 -1.71
N GLY A 201 19.63 3.65 -1.33
CA GLY A 201 18.39 2.89 -1.33
C GLY A 201 17.87 2.58 -2.73
N ALA A 202 18.08 3.47 -3.70
CA ALA A 202 17.68 3.20 -5.09
C ALA A 202 18.44 2.00 -5.68
N ALA A 203 19.73 1.85 -5.35
CA ALA A 203 20.51 0.70 -5.77
C ALA A 203 20.03 -0.60 -5.11
N TYR A 204 19.58 -0.54 -3.85
CA TYR A 204 19.02 -1.71 -3.16
C TYR A 204 17.74 -2.17 -3.85
N VAL A 205 16.84 -1.23 -4.15
CA VAL A 205 15.63 -1.50 -4.93
C VAL A 205 16.00 -2.07 -6.29
N GLY A 206 16.90 -1.42 -7.02
CA GLY A 206 17.36 -1.84 -8.35
C GLY A 206 17.90 -3.25 -8.38
N GLN A 207 18.70 -3.65 -7.37
CA GLN A 207 19.21 -5.02 -7.25
C GLN A 207 18.10 -6.03 -6.94
N GLY A 208 17.16 -5.68 -6.05
CA GLY A 208 16.02 -6.52 -5.69
C GLY A 208 15.02 -6.74 -6.84
N VAL A 209 14.81 -5.73 -7.68
CA VAL A 209 13.88 -5.83 -8.81
C VAL A 209 14.55 -6.31 -10.11
N GLY A 210 15.87 -6.23 -10.23
CA GLY A 210 16.66 -6.70 -11.38
C GLY A 210 17.20 -5.61 -12.28
N GLY A 211 16.82 -4.36 -12.08
CA GLY A 211 17.32 -3.20 -12.81
C GLY A 211 16.66 -1.91 -12.29
N PRO A 212 16.99 -0.74 -12.83
CA PRO A 212 16.39 0.52 -12.38
C PRO A 212 14.95 0.68 -12.86
N ARG A 213 14.26 1.69 -12.31
CA ARG A 213 12.83 1.95 -12.55
C ARG A 213 12.47 1.99 -14.04
N ARG A 214 13.32 2.54 -14.92
CA ARG A 214 13.02 2.65 -16.35
C ARG A 214 12.85 1.29 -17.04
N LEU A 215 13.45 0.22 -16.50
CA LEU A 215 13.37 -1.14 -17.05
C LEU A 215 12.34 -2.01 -16.31
N HIS A 216 12.15 -1.76 -15.01
CA HIS A 216 11.34 -2.63 -14.13
C HIS A 216 10.34 -1.85 -13.26
N ARG A 217 9.61 -0.88 -13.83
CA ARG A 217 8.75 0.06 -13.09
C ARG A 217 7.69 -0.58 -12.19
N TYR A 218 7.01 -1.64 -12.64
CA TYR A 218 5.98 -2.31 -11.83
C TYR A 218 6.58 -2.98 -10.59
N ARG A 219 7.72 -3.63 -10.76
CA ARG A 219 8.48 -4.24 -9.65
C ARG A 219 9.04 -3.18 -8.70
N ASP A 220 9.58 -2.08 -9.24
CA ASP A 220 10.09 -0.95 -8.46
C ASP A 220 9.01 -0.37 -7.52
N ARG A 221 7.76 -0.22 -7.99
CA ARG A 221 6.65 0.22 -7.13
C ARG A 221 6.41 -0.72 -5.96
N LEU A 222 6.29 -2.04 -6.23
CA LEU A 222 6.02 -3.04 -5.20
C LEU A 222 7.19 -3.16 -4.22
N ALA A 223 8.42 -3.13 -4.72
CA ALA A 223 9.62 -3.20 -3.91
C ALA A 223 9.71 -2.02 -2.94
N ARG A 224 9.47 -0.78 -3.40
CA ARG A 224 9.48 0.41 -2.52
C ARG A 224 8.47 0.28 -1.38
N ARG A 225 7.23 -0.13 -1.69
CA ARG A 225 6.19 -0.34 -0.67
C ARG A 225 6.55 -1.48 0.30
N ALA A 226 7.04 -2.61 -0.20
CA ALA A 226 7.47 -3.73 0.63
C ALA A 226 8.61 -3.36 1.58
N ILE A 227 9.61 -2.63 1.07
CA ILE A 227 10.73 -2.14 1.86
C ILE A 227 10.26 -1.13 2.90
N GLY A 228 9.37 -0.20 2.53
CA GLY A 228 8.77 0.76 3.45
C GLY A 228 8.07 0.08 4.62
N THR A 229 7.17 -0.88 4.35
CA THR A 229 6.50 -1.66 5.40
C THR A 229 7.47 -2.50 6.21
N TRP A 230 8.52 -3.05 5.58
CA TRP A 230 9.53 -3.80 6.32
C TRP A 230 10.28 -2.90 7.31
N LEU A 231 10.68 -1.69 6.88
CA LEU A 231 11.33 -0.70 7.73
C LEU A 231 10.41 -0.24 8.86
N GLU A 232 9.13 -0.03 8.58
CA GLU A 232 8.12 0.28 9.59
C GLU A 232 8.08 -0.76 10.72
N ARG A 233 8.12 -2.04 10.36
CA ARG A 233 8.00 -3.15 11.33
C ARG A 233 9.30 -3.44 12.08
N HIS A 234 10.46 -3.14 11.51
CA HIS A 234 11.76 -3.59 12.04
C HIS A 234 12.68 -2.46 12.51
N HIS A 235 12.42 -1.21 12.14
CA HIS A 235 13.29 -0.09 12.50
C HIS A 235 12.72 0.71 13.69
N PRO A 236 13.48 0.93 14.78
CA PRO A 236 12.95 1.55 16.00
C PRO A 236 12.52 3.01 15.84
N ALA A 237 13.02 3.70 14.81
CA ALA A 237 12.66 5.08 14.51
C ALA A 237 11.36 5.25 13.69
N ALA A 238 10.79 4.16 13.16
CA ALA A 238 9.59 4.26 12.36
C ALA A 238 8.35 4.45 13.24
N THR A 239 7.43 5.33 12.83
CA THR A 239 6.23 5.66 13.61
C THR A 239 4.91 5.29 12.91
N GLY A 240 5.00 4.59 11.77
CA GLY A 240 3.86 4.38 10.87
C GLY A 240 3.40 5.66 10.14
N LEU A 241 2.46 5.51 9.21
CA LEU A 241 1.96 6.61 8.38
C LEU A 241 1.26 7.69 9.19
N ALA A 242 0.40 7.30 10.14
CA ALA A 242 -0.22 8.22 11.09
C ALA A 242 0.80 9.07 11.88
N GLY A 243 1.91 8.47 12.32
CA GLY A 243 2.95 9.19 13.06
C GLY A 243 3.75 10.18 12.18
N ILE A 244 4.02 9.82 10.93
CA ILE A 244 4.60 10.72 9.93
C ILE A 244 3.65 11.91 9.69
N ARG A 245 2.37 11.61 9.47
CA ARG A 245 1.31 12.61 9.26
C ARG A 245 1.14 13.56 10.45
N ALA A 246 1.20 13.04 11.67
CA ALA A 246 1.11 13.83 12.90
C ALA A 246 2.31 14.77 13.08
N THR A 247 3.51 14.33 12.67
CA THR A 247 4.71 15.19 12.70
C THR A 247 4.61 16.35 11.71
N LEU A 248 3.94 16.14 10.58
CA LEU A 248 3.73 17.14 9.52
C LEU A 248 2.44 17.95 9.69
N ASP A 249 1.87 18.05 10.90
CA ASP A 249 0.57 18.69 11.06
C ASP A 249 0.55 20.12 10.49
N GLY A 250 -0.45 20.41 9.65
CA GLY A 250 -0.55 21.66 8.87
C GLY A 250 0.39 21.77 7.65
N GLY A 251 1.43 20.94 7.54
CA GLY A 251 2.43 21.00 6.47
C GLY A 251 3.38 22.21 6.58
N PRO A 252 4.33 22.37 5.63
CA PRO A 252 5.22 23.53 5.59
C PRO A 252 4.43 24.81 5.27
N ASP A 253 4.76 25.90 5.98
CA ASP A 253 4.17 27.23 5.75
C ASP A 253 4.68 27.90 4.46
N GLU A 254 4.06 29.01 4.08
CA GLU A 254 4.39 29.76 2.86
C GLU A 254 5.87 30.23 2.83
N ALA A 255 6.43 30.59 3.99
CA ALA A 255 7.82 31.03 4.07
C ALA A 255 8.80 29.89 3.77
N LEU A 256 8.55 28.70 4.34
CA LEU A 256 9.36 27.51 4.09
C LEU A 256 9.21 26.99 2.66
N LEU A 257 7.99 27.06 2.10
CA LEU A 257 7.72 26.75 0.70
C LEU A 257 8.43 27.73 -0.25
N GLY A 258 8.42 29.03 0.06
CA GLY A 258 9.14 30.06 -0.68
C GLY A 258 10.66 29.85 -0.67
N PHE A 259 11.21 29.44 0.47
CA PHE A 259 12.61 29.03 0.61
C PHE A 259 12.96 27.85 -0.29
N ALA A 260 12.19 26.75 -0.23
CA ALA A 260 12.43 25.57 -1.06
C ALA A 260 12.29 25.87 -2.56
N THR A 261 11.28 26.66 -2.93
CA THR A 261 11.05 27.11 -4.33
C THR A 261 12.23 27.93 -4.84
N SER A 262 12.75 28.85 -4.02
CA SER A 262 13.90 29.68 -4.37
C SER A 262 15.16 28.83 -4.54
N ALA A 263 15.36 27.81 -3.69
CA ALA A 263 16.48 26.90 -3.80
C ALA A 263 16.41 26.02 -5.07
N LEU A 264 15.21 25.58 -5.48
CA LEU A 264 15.02 24.87 -6.75
C LEU A 264 15.37 25.79 -7.94
N ALA A 265 14.85 27.02 -7.95
CA ALA A 265 15.11 27.98 -9.02
C ALA A 265 16.57 28.45 -9.08
N GLY A 266 17.26 28.53 -7.93
CA GLY A 266 18.68 28.84 -7.85
C GLY A 266 19.59 27.66 -8.19
N THR A 267 19.05 26.44 -8.14
CA THR A 267 19.80 25.23 -8.49
C THR A 267 19.64 24.94 -9.98
N PHE A 268 18.44 24.67 -10.47
CA PHE A 268 18.21 24.21 -11.84
C PHE A 268 18.14 25.37 -12.84
N ASP A 269 18.53 25.12 -14.09
CA ASP A 269 18.28 26.06 -15.18
C ASP A 269 16.78 26.05 -15.53
N VAL A 270 16.04 27.00 -14.94
CA VAL A 270 14.61 27.18 -15.14
C VAL A 270 14.23 27.68 -16.53
N ALA A 271 15.19 28.10 -17.36
CA ALA A 271 14.93 28.39 -18.77
C ALA A 271 14.91 27.10 -19.62
N ALA A 272 15.59 26.05 -19.15
CA ALA A 272 15.67 24.75 -19.82
C ALA A 272 14.80 23.66 -19.16
N ALA A 273 14.36 23.84 -17.92
CA ALA A 273 13.48 22.92 -17.19
C ALA A 273 12.00 23.36 -17.25
N PRO A 274 11.03 22.46 -16.97
CA PRO A 274 9.65 22.87 -16.76
C PRO A 274 9.51 23.88 -15.62
N PRO A 275 8.43 24.69 -15.59
CA PRO A 275 8.19 25.62 -14.50
C PRO A 275 8.25 24.93 -13.14
N VAL A 276 8.89 25.57 -12.14
CA VAL A 276 8.97 25.06 -10.77
C VAL A 276 7.56 24.70 -10.28
N PRO A 277 7.34 23.50 -9.73
CA PRO A 277 6.00 23.03 -9.48
C PRO A 277 5.44 23.68 -8.21
N ASP A 278 4.11 23.68 -8.08
CA ASP A 278 3.44 24.21 -6.89
C ASP A 278 3.70 23.29 -5.68
N LEU A 279 4.71 23.63 -4.88
CA LEU A 279 5.06 22.87 -3.67
C LEU A 279 3.94 22.88 -2.63
N ALA A 280 3.10 23.93 -2.57
CA ALA A 280 1.95 23.95 -1.66
C ALA A 280 0.92 22.89 -2.06
N LEU A 281 0.67 22.71 -3.36
CA LEU A 281 -0.11 21.60 -3.88
C LEU A 281 0.56 20.26 -3.59
N GLY A 282 1.86 20.14 -3.83
CA GLY A 282 2.65 18.94 -3.59
C GLY A 282 2.54 18.43 -2.15
N TYR A 283 2.83 19.28 -1.16
CA TYR A 283 2.73 18.90 0.25
C TYR A 283 1.30 18.61 0.68
N ARG A 284 0.31 19.37 0.22
CA ARG A 284 -1.11 19.07 0.51
C ARG A 284 -1.50 17.67 0.04
N ARG A 285 -1.09 17.29 -1.17
CA ARG A 285 -1.29 15.96 -1.73
C ARG A 285 -0.48 14.89 -0.99
N VAL A 286 0.72 15.20 -0.48
CA VAL A 286 1.48 14.28 0.40
C VAL A 286 0.73 14.01 1.71
N LEU A 287 0.21 15.05 2.37
CA LEU A 287 -0.55 14.89 3.62
C LEU A 287 -1.80 14.03 3.39
N GLU A 288 -2.55 14.33 2.34
CA GLU A 288 -3.73 13.55 1.96
C GLU A 288 -3.37 12.11 1.57
N HIS A 289 -2.27 11.89 0.86
CA HIS A 289 -1.80 10.55 0.51
C HIS A 289 -1.48 9.73 1.76
N LEU A 290 -0.84 10.33 2.78
CA LEU A 290 -0.58 9.68 4.08
C LEU A 290 -1.90 9.32 4.78
N ASP A 291 -2.84 10.27 4.88
CA ASP A 291 -4.15 10.07 5.50
C ASP A 291 -4.94 8.93 4.83
N LEU A 292 -4.91 8.87 3.49
CA LEU A 292 -5.59 7.84 2.72
C LEU A 292 -4.94 6.46 2.88
N LEU A 293 -3.60 6.39 2.84
CA LEU A 293 -2.88 5.12 2.95
C LEU A 293 -3.02 4.47 4.34
N ASP A 294 -3.10 5.27 5.40
CA ASP A 294 -3.30 4.80 6.78
C ASP A 294 -4.70 4.16 6.97
N GLY A 295 -5.69 4.55 6.16
CA GLY A 295 -7.08 4.11 6.27
C GLY A 295 -7.36 2.64 5.91
N PHE A 296 -6.40 1.90 5.35
CA PHE A 296 -6.59 0.52 4.86
C PHE A 296 -6.32 -0.55 5.92
N THR A 297 -6.94 -0.43 7.08
CA THR A 297 -6.84 -1.45 8.14
C THR A 297 -7.89 -2.54 7.94
N VAL A 298 -7.46 -3.80 7.85
CA VAL A 298 -8.36 -4.98 7.78
C VAL A 298 -9.05 -5.15 9.14
N PRO A 299 -10.39 -5.26 9.21
CA PRO A 299 -11.07 -5.45 10.48
C PRO A 299 -10.74 -6.80 11.09
N ALA A 300 -10.94 -6.94 12.41
CA ALA A 300 -10.79 -8.22 13.10
C ALA A 300 -11.77 -9.26 12.53
N PRO A 301 -11.42 -10.56 12.51
CA PRO A 301 -12.33 -11.63 12.09
C PRO A 301 -13.60 -11.64 12.94
N PRO A 302 -14.72 -12.19 12.42
CA PRO A 302 -15.97 -12.23 13.16
C PRO A 302 -15.81 -12.96 14.50
N ALA A 303 -16.43 -12.42 15.55
CA ALA A 303 -16.52 -13.13 16.82
C ALA A 303 -17.29 -14.45 16.63
N VAL A 304 -16.92 -15.49 17.38
CA VAL A 304 -17.71 -16.72 17.42
C VAL A 304 -19.13 -16.46 17.92
N PRO A 305 -20.16 -17.20 17.44
CA PRO A 305 -21.52 -17.07 17.95
C PRO A 305 -21.62 -17.32 19.46
N LEU A 306 -22.68 -16.84 20.11
CA LEU A 306 -22.95 -17.15 21.51
C LEU A 306 -22.93 -18.67 21.77
N SER A 307 -22.46 -19.07 22.96
CA SER A 307 -22.17 -20.49 23.28
C SER A 307 -23.34 -21.43 23.01
N VAL A 308 -24.57 -21.02 23.30
CA VAL A 308 -25.79 -21.81 23.02
C VAL A 308 -25.94 -22.18 21.54
N PHE A 309 -25.51 -21.31 20.63
CA PHE A 309 -25.53 -21.57 19.20
C PHE A 309 -24.26 -22.26 18.73
N ALA A 310 -23.09 -21.87 19.24
CA ALA A 310 -21.82 -22.50 18.87
C ALA A 310 -21.80 -23.98 19.27
N GLU A 311 -22.26 -24.32 20.48
CA GLU A 311 -22.41 -25.72 20.92
C GLU A 311 -23.36 -26.45 19.97
N ALA A 312 -24.54 -25.92 19.69
CA ALA A 312 -25.52 -26.57 18.81
C ALA A 312 -25.06 -26.69 17.35
N LEU A 313 -24.25 -25.75 16.84
CA LEU A 313 -23.72 -25.78 15.47
C LEU A 313 -22.57 -26.77 15.32
N TYR A 314 -21.74 -26.96 16.35
CA TYR A 314 -20.50 -27.73 16.27
C TYR A 314 -20.48 -28.98 17.17
N ASP A 315 -21.65 -29.42 17.69
CA ASP A 315 -21.79 -30.61 18.55
C ASP A 315 -21.46 -31.92 17.81
N ASP A 316 -21.62 -31.95 16.48
CA ASP A 316 -21.31 -33.10 15.63
C ASP A 316 -20.18 -32.78 14.64
N PRO A 317 -18.92 -33.13 14.96
CA PRO A 317 -17.78 -32.94 14.06
C PRO A 317 -17.89 -33.71 12.74
N GLN A 318 -18.74 -34.74 12.63
CA GLN A 318 -18.96 -35.50 11.39
C GLN A 318 -19.96 -34.82 10.45
N ASN A 319 -20.78 -33.89 10.97
CA ASN A 319 -21.77 -33.14 10.22
C ASN A 319 -21.66 -31.64 10.55
N PRO A 320 -20.57 -30.98 10.12
CA PRO A 320 -20.40 -29.54 10.35
C PRO A 320 -21.54 -28.75 9.72
N PRO A 321 -21.81 -27.53 10.21
CA PRO A 321 -22.87 -26.70 9.65
C PRO A 321 -22.59 -26.41 8.16
N PRO A 322 -23.63 -26.37 7.32
CA PRO A 322 -23.46 -26.10 5.90
C PRO A 322 -22.81 -24.73 5.71
N THR A 323 -21.73 -24.71 4.94
CA THR A 323 -21.04 -23.47 4.56
C THR A 323 -21.71 -22.87 3.34
N LEU A 324 -21.84 -21.54 3.32
CA LEU A 324 -22.25 -20.80 2.13
C LEU A 324 -21.08 -20.62 1.15
N ARG A 325 -19.89 -21.14 1.48
CA ARG A 325 -18.71 -21.07 0.61
C ARG A 325 -18.93 -21.95 -0.63
N PRO A 326 -18.67 -21.44 -1.84
CA PRO A 326 -18.73 -22.25 -3.05
C PRO A 326 -17.77 -23.43 -2.98
N GLN A 327 -18.25 -24.65 -3.26
CA GLN A 327 -17.40 -25.85 -3.31
C GLN A 327 -16.68 -26.03 -4.66
N ASP A 328 -17.18 -25.41 -5.74
CA ASP A 328 -16.67 -25.55 -7.11
C ASP A 328 -15.92 -24.30 -7.64
N VAL A 329 -15.71 -23.29 -6.78
CA VAL A 329 -14.73 -22.23 -7.10
C VAL A 329 -13.39 -22.73 -6.58
N ASP A 330 -12.78 -23.64 -7.35
CA ASP A 330 -11.51 -24.30 -7.01
C ASP A 330 -10.51 -23.29 -6.43
N VAL A 331 -10.31 -23.42 -5.11
CA VAL A 331 -9.16 -22.89 -4.39
C VAL A 331 -8.04 -23.89 -4.65
N VAL A 332 -6.92 -23.45 -5.23
CA VAL A 332 -5.76 -24.32 -5.45
C VAL A 332 -5.01 -24.59 -4.13
N GLY A 333 -5.68 -25.01 -3.06
CA GLY A 333 -5.05 -25.80 -2.00
C GLY A 333 -4.98 -25.21 -0.58
N GLN A 334 -6.12 -24.87 0.02
CA GLN A 334 -6.46 -25.27 1.40
C GLN A 334 -7.99 -25.27 1.60
N ASP A 335 -8.49 -26.26 2.36
CA ASP A 335 -9.91 -26.39 2.73
C ASP A 335 -10.36 -25.19 3.58
N GLY A 336 -11.20 -24.34 3.00
CA GLY A 336 -11.72 -23.13 3.62
C GLY A 336 -11.97 -22.09 2.55
N GLY A 337 -13.06 -22.26 1.78
CA GLY A 337 -13.43 -21.51 0.58
C GLY A 337 -13.54 -19.98 0.71
N GLY A 338 -12.39 -19.32 0.85
CA GLY A 338 -12.20 -17.90 0.58
C GLY A 338 -11.71 -17.66 -0.85
N VAL A 339 -11.77 -16.40 -1.29
CA VAL A 339 -11.24 -15.97 -2.59
C VAL A 339 -9.73 -16.19 -2.59
N ALA A 340 -9.25 -17.11 -3.43
CA ALA A 340 -7.83 -17.38 -3.56
C ALA A 340 -7.10 -16.16 -4.13
N VAL A 341 -6.44 -15.38 -3.27
CA VAL A 341 -5.13 -14.83 -3.58
C VAL A 341 -4.14 -15.77 -2.92
N GLN A 342 -4.05 -16.97 -3.48
CA GLN A 342 -3.08 -17.91 -2.96
C GLN A 342 -1.69 -17.36 -3.30
N PHE A 343 -0.84 -17.27 -2.29
CA PHE A 343 0.60 -17.12 -2.48
C PHE A 343 1.18 -18.51 -2.20
N GLY A 344 1.46 -19.22 -3.27
CA GLY A 344 1.89 -20.61 -3.34
C GLY A 344 3.28 -20.79 -2.76
N GLY A 345 3.50 -22.02 -2.30
CA GLY A 345 4.66 -22.46 -1.55
C GLY A 345 6.01 -22.17 -2.19
N ASP A 346 7.01 -22.11 -1.29
CA ASP A 346 8.37 -21.61 -1.45
C ASP A 346 8.89 -21.49 -2.89
N PRO A 347 9.07 -20.23 -3.31
CA PRO A 347 10.27 -19.86 -4.03
C PRO A 347 11.16 -18.99 -3.14
N GLN A 348 12.46 -19.30 -3.09
CA GLN A 348 13.45 -18.44 -2.42
C GLN A 348 13.48 -17.03 -3.04
N PRO A 349 13.92 -15.99 -2.30
CA PRO A 349 14.15 -14.65 -2.86
C PRO A 349 14.93 -14.72 -4.19
N GLY A 350 14.36 -14.16 -5.26
CA GLY A 350 14.96 -14.20 -6.60
C GLY A 350 14.58 -15.42 -7.46
N SER A 351 13.53 -16.17 -7.12
CA SER A 351 13.10 -17.32 -7.94
C SER A 351 12.61 -16.91 -9.34
N GLN A 352 12.87 -17.79 -10.31
CA GLN A 352 12.47 -17.65 -11.72
C GLN A 352 11.25 -18.51 -12.08
N GLN A 353 10.78 -19.38 -11.18
CA GLN A 353 9.71 -20.34 -11.46
C GLN A 353 8.36 -19.82 -10.96
N PRO A 354 7.29 -19.90 -11.78
CA PRO A 354 5.95 -19.65 -11.30
C PRO A 354 5.56 -20.65 -10.22
N SER A 355 4.99 -20.17 -9.13
CA SER A 355 4.15 -21.01 -8.29
C SER A 355 2.76 -21.14 -8.94
N SER A 356 2.03 -22.22 -8.66
CA SER A 356 0.66 -22.45 -9.15
C SER A 356 -0.38 -21.42 -8.66
N SER A 357 0.10 -20.40 -7.94
CA SER A 357 -0.66 -19.34 -7.30
C SER A 357 -0.50 -17.98 -7.99
N ASP A 358 0.42 -17.89 -8.96
CA ASP A 358 0.84 -16.62 -9.57
C ASP A 358 -0.11 -16.11 -10.67
N ASN A 359 -1.33 -16.66 -10.74
CA ASN A 359 -2.36 -16.18 -11.65
C ASN A 359 -3.22 -15.12 -10.95
N SER A 360 -2.99 -13.85 -11.30
CA SER A 360 -4.02 -12.79 -11.18
C SER A 360 -5.14 -12.95 -12.22
N GLY A 361 -5.03 -13.98 -13.08
CA GLY A 361 -5.90 -14.25 -14.19
C GLY A 361 -7.07 -15.18 -13.84
N ASN A 362 -8.27 -14.64 -14.05
CA ASN A 362 -9.47 -15.35 -14.48
C ASN A 362 -10.41 -16.06 -13.50
N THR A 363 -10.20 -16.02 -12.18
CA THR A 363 -11.26 -16.46 -11.26
C THR A 363 -12.30 -15.36 -11.11
N VAL A 364 -13.57 -15.69 -11.34
CA VAL A 364 -14.72 -14.84 -10.98
C VAL A 364 -14.42 -14.21 -9.63
N CYS A 365 -14.46 -12.87 -9.55
CA CYS A 365 -14.11 -12.14 -8.34
C CYS A 365 -14.92 -12.71 -7.19
N GLY A 366 -14.32 -13.50 -6.30
CA GLY A 366 -15.07 -14.22 -5.26
C GLY A 366 -15.80 -13.26 -4.31
N ILE A 367 -15.40 -11.98 -4.29
CA ILE A 367 -16.13 -10.87 -3.66
C ILE A 367 -17.55 -10.71 -4.27
N ILE A 368 -17.70 -10.84 -5.59
CA ILE A 368 -19.01 -10.76 -6.27
C ILE A 368 -19.90 -11.94 -5.88
N VAL A 369 -19.33 -13.14 -5.84
CA VAL A 369 -20.04 -14.36 -5.45
C VAL A 369 -20.49 -14.26 -3.99
N ALA A 370 -19.60 -13.85 -3.08
CA ALA A 370 -19.93 -13.60 -1.68
C ALA A 370 -21.03 -12.55 -1.51
N ILE A 371 -20.98 -11.47 -2.30
CA ILE A 371 -22.03 -10.43 -2.28
C ILE A 371 -23.39 -11.01 -2.74
N LEU A 372 -23.43 -11.77 -3.83
CA LEU A 372 -24.67 -12.36 -4.34
C LEU A 372 -25.29 -13.33 -3.32
N ILE A 373 -24.46 -14.18 -2.73
CA ILE A 373 -24.87 -15.10 -1.66
C ILE A 373 -25.43 -14.33 -0.47
N ALA A 374 -24.78 -13.24 -0.05
CA ALA A 374 -25.24 -12.44 1.07
C ALA A 374 -26.61 -11.77 0.82
N VAL A 375 -26.85 -11.29 -0.41
CA VAL A 375 -28.15 -10.76 -0.83
C VAL A 375 -29.24 -11.83 -0.69
N ASP A 376 -29.00 -13.02 -1.23
CA ASP A 376 -29.97 -14.11 -1.25
C ASP A 376 -30.27 -14.64 0.17
N VAL A 377 -29.25 -14.82 1.01
CA VAL A 377 -29.38 -15.30 2.40
C VAL A 377 -30.22 -14.35 3.26
N ILE A 378 -30.05 -13.04 3.08
CA ILE A 378 -30.78 -12.07 3.89
C ILE A 378 -32.22 -11.93 3.42
N GLN A 379 -32.47 -11.92 2.10
CA GLN A 379 -33.82 -11.94 1.55
C GLN A 379 -34.58 -13.20 2.00
N ALA A 380 -33.92 -14.35 1.98
CA ALA A 380 -34.42 -15.61 2.51
C ALA A 380 -34.84 -15.51 3.98
N PHE A 381 -33.94 -14.98 4.80
CA PHE A 381 -34.15 -14.82 6.23
C PHE A 381 -35.41 -13.99 6.52
N VAL A 382 -35.53 -12.84 5.87
CA VAL A 382 -36.68 -11.92 6.06
C VAL A 382 -38.00 -12.60 5.72
N GLN A 383 -38.04 -13.35 4.62
CA GLN A 383 -39.23 -14.10 4.22
C GLN A 383 -39.56 -15.24 5.19
N CYS A 384 -38.54 -15.97 5.67
CA CYS A 384 -38.73 -17.06 6.61
C CYS A 384 -39.20 -16.59 7.99
N VAL A 385 -38.74 -15.44 8.47
CA VAL A 385 -39.19 -14.88 9.75
C VAL A 385 -40.69 -14.64 9.77
N VAL A 386 -41.25 -14.10 8.69
CA VAL A 386 -42.70 -13.88 8.57
C VAL A 386 -43.45 -15.22 8.59
N GLN A 387 -42.95 -16.23 7.86
CA GLN A 387 -43.59 -17.55 7.78
C GLN A 387 -43.54 -18.29 9.13
N TRP A 388 -42.42 -18.20 9.86
CA TRP A 388 -42.29 -18.77 11.19
C TRP A 388 -43.18 -18.08 12.23
N ALA A 389 -43.32 -16.75 12.14
CA ALA A 389 -44.24 -16.00 12.99
C ALA A 389 -45.71 -16.45 12.80
N GLU A 390 -46.06 -16.94 11.62
CA GLU A 390 -47.37 -17.52 11.28
C GLU A 390 -47.49 -19.03 11.57
N LYS A 391 -46.47 -19.67 12.18
CA LYS A 391 -46.36 -21.13 12.41
C LYS A 391 -46.36 -21.97 11.13
N LYS A 392 -45.90 -21.41 10.01
CA LYS A 392 -45.71 -22.15 8.75
C LYS A 392 -44.26 -22.62 8.62
N PRO A 393 -44.00 -23.81 8.03
CA PRO A 393 -42.65 -24.20 7.66
C PRO A 393 -42.13 -23.25 6.58
N CYS A 394 -40.89 -22.78 6.72
CA CYS A 394 -40.33 -21.92 5.69
C CYS A 394 -39.88 -22.74 4.48
N THR A 395 -40.56 -22.58 3.35
CA THR A 395 -40.30 -23.34 2.11
C THR A 395 -39.06 -22.84 1.36
N PHE A 396 -38.46 -21.74 1.81
CA PHE A 396 -37.23 -21.20 1.22
C PHE A 396 -36.04 -22.11 1.53
N TRP A 397 -35.94 -22.62 2.77
CA TRP A 397 -34.85 -23.51 3.19
C TRP A 397 -34.79 -24.81 2.39
N ASP A 398 -35.95 -25.34 1.99
CA ASP A 398 -36.05 -26.53 1.13
C ASP A 398 -35.55 -26.28 -0.31
N ASN A 399 -35.47 -25.00 -0.73
CA ASN A 399 -35.02 -24.59 -2.06
C ASN A 399 -33.59 -24.02 -2.09
N MET A 400 -33.02 -23.68 -0.92
CA MET A 400 -31.70 -23.05 -0.77
C MET A 400 -30.55 -24.07 -0.65
N LEU A 401 -30.86 -25.37 -0.52
CA LEU A 401 -29.86 -26.44 -0.48
C LEU A 401 -29.10 -26.52 -1.81
N LEU A 402 -28.07 -25.67 -1.97
CA LEU A 402 -26.82 -25.72 -2.75
C LEU A 402 -26.86 -26.25 -4.20
N LYS A 403 -27.99 -26.70 -4.73
CA LYS A 403 -28.17 -27.19 -6.10
C LYS A 403 -28.81 -26.13 -6.98
N LYS A 404 -29.83 -25.41 -6.48
CA LYS A 404 -30.58 -24.45 -7.32
C LYS A 404 -29.90 -23.11 -7.56
N VAL A 405 -29.10 -22.61 -6.60
CA VAL A 405 -28.33 -21.35 -6.76
C VAL A 405 -27.24 -21.48 -7.84
N TRP A 406 -26.83 -22.72 -8.16
CA TRP A 406 -25.80 -23.02 -9.15
C TRP A 406 -26.34 -23.65 -10.44
N GLU A 407 -27.62 -24.07 -10.48
CA GLU A 407 -28.28 -24.69 -11.64
C GLU A 407 -29.23 -23.75 -12.41
N GLN A 408 -29.56 -22.57 -11.88
CA GLN A 408 -30.38 -21.56 -12.56
C GLN A 408 -29.73 -20.19 -12.47
N ASP A 409 -29.85 -19.40 -13.54
CA ASP A 409 -29.49 -17.98 -13.54
C ASP A 409 -30.10 -17.33 -12.28
N PRO A 410 -29.28 -16.67 -11.45
CA PRO A 410 -29.78 -16.04 -10.24
C PRO A 410 -30.91 -15.07 -10.60
N PRO A 411 -31.97 -14.95 -9.77
CA PRO A 411 -33.00 -13.95 -9.98
C PRO A 411 -32.33 -12.57 -10.15
N ASP A 412 -32.82 -11.79 -11.11
CA ASP A 412 -32.21 -10.51 -11.48
C ASP A 412 -32.10 -9.63 -10.22
N PRO A 413 -30.89 -9.27 -9.76
CA PRO A 413 -30.70 -8.43 -8.57
C PRO A 413 -31.27 -7.02 -8.73
N HIS A 414 -31.78 -6.67 -9.92
CA HIS A 414 -32.54 -5.45 -10.20
C HIS A 414 -34.04 -5.55 -9.94
N ASP A 415 -34.58 -6.72 -9.58
CA ASP A 415 -36.00 -6.82 -9.22
C ASP A 415 -36.28 -6.04 -7.92
N PRO A 416 -37.24 -5.09 -7.91
CA PRO A 416 -37.55 -4.30 -6.73
C PRO A 416 -38.15 -5.20 -5.64
N THR A 417 -37.35 -5.58 -4.65
CA THR A 417 -37.86 -6.24 -3.45
C THR A 417 -38.65 -5.22 -2.64
N GLN A 418 -39.97 -5.42 -2.50
CA GLN A 418 -40.74 -4.61 -1.58
C GLN A 418 -40.24 -4.87 -0.15
N PRO A 419 -39.96 -3.81 0.65
CA PRO A 419 -39.55 -3.98 2.02
C PRO A 419 -40.64 -4.74 2.78
N THR A 420 -40.31 -5.93 3.24
CA THR A 420 -41.25 -6.78 3.96
C THR A 420 -41.23 -6.35 5.42
N THR A 421 -42.33 -5.81 5.93
CA THR A 421 -42.37 -5.41 7.34
C THR A 421 -42.26 -6.64 8.24
N VAL A 422 -41.17 -6.73 9.00
CA VAL A 422 -40.98 -7.80 9.99
C VAL A 422 -41.56 -7.34 11.33
N SER A 423 -42.57 -8.07 11.83
CA SER A 423 -43.19 -7.80 13.12
C SER A 423 -43.48 -9.11 13.87
N VAL A 424 -42.54 -9.49 14.73
CA VAL A 424 -42.61 -10.67 15.59
C VAL A 424 -42.95 -10.23 17.02
N THR A 425 -43.95 -10.86 17.64
CA THR A 425 -44.30 -10.69 19.06
C THR A 425 -43.40 -11.54 19.97
N GLY A 426 -43.34 -11.25 21.28
CA GLY A 426 -42.53 -12.05 22.22
C GLY A 426 -42.88 -13.55 22.26
N GLN A 427 -44.17 -13.89 22.10
CA GLN A 427 -44.60 -15.29 21.99
C GLN A 427 -44.11 -15.95 20.70
N GLN A 428 -44.16 -15.23 19.58
CA GLN A 428 -43.65 -15.72 18.30
C GLN A 428 -42.12 -15.85 18.32
N LEU A 429 -41.39 -14.91 18.94
CA LEU A 429 -39.95 -14.99 19.09
C LEU A 429 -39.53 -16.22 19.90
N THR A 430 -40.25 -16.52 20.99
CA THR A 430 -40.00 -17.74 21.78
C THR A 430 -40.21 -19.01 20.95
N ALA A 431 -41.23 -19.01 20.08
CA ALA A 431 -41.46 -20.12 19.16
C ALA A 431 -40.33 -20.26 18.14
N VAL A 432 -39.85 -19.14 17.56
CA VAL A 432 -38.72 -19.11 16.61
C VAL A 432 -37.43 -19.60 17.27
N ALA A 433 -37.10 -19.11 18.46
CA ALA A 433 -35.91 -19.47 19.21
C ALA A 433 -35.84 -20.97 19.54
N GLY A 434 -36.99 -21.64 19.69
CA GLY A 434 -37.07 -23.08 19.94
C GLY A 434 -36.86 -23.97 18.71
N THR A 435 -36.58 -23.40 17.53
CA THR A 435 -36.42 -24.14 16.28
C THR A 435 -34.94 -24.38 15.94
N ALA A 436 -34.62 -25.52 15.32
CA ALA A 436 -33.27 -25.79 14.81
C ALA A 436 -32.84 -24.76 13.74
N GLN A 437 -33.82 -24.21 13.02
CA GLN A 437 -33.63 -23.20 11.99
C GLN A 437 -33.09 -21.88 12.54
N ALA A 438 -33.42 -21.50 13.78
CA ALA A 438 -32.84 -20.31 14.42
C ALA A 438 -31.33 -20.45 14.64
N THR A 439 -30.88 -21.65 15.00
CA THR A 439 -29.45 -21.97 15.14
C THR A 439 -28.74 -21.95 13.78
N GLN A 440 -29.36 -22.55 12.76
CA GLN A 440 -28.83 -22.54 11.39
C GLN A 440 -28.68 -21.11 10.83
N LEU A 441 -29.67 -20.24 11.08
CA LEU A 441 -29.60 -18.83 10.70
C LEU A 441 -28.40 -18.12 11.32
N VAL A 442 -28.15 -18.31 12.62
CA VAL A 442 -26.98 -17.73 13.30
C VAL A 442 -25.68 -18.21 12.64
N GLY A 443 -25.60 -19.51 12.33
CA GLY A 443 -24.45 -20.08 11.60
C GLY A 443 -24.24 -19.44 10.23
N MET A 444 -25.30 -19.21 9.46
CA MET A 444 -25.21 -18.59 8.14
C MET A 444 -24.84 -17.11 8.19
N LEU A 445 -25.39 -16.34 9.13
CA LEU A 445 -25.00 -14.94 9.32
C LEU A 445 -23.53 -14.83 9.77
N HIS A 446 -23.05 -15.77 10.59
CA HIS A 446 -21.64 -15.88 10.94
C HIS A 446 -20.76 -16.20 9.73
N ASP A 447 -21.13 -17.21 8.93
CA ASP A 447 -20.40 -17.57 7.70
C ASP A 447 -20.39 -16.42 6.68
N MET A 448 -21.51 -15.73 6.48
CA MET A 448 -21.63 -14.56 5.61
C MET A 448 -20.75 -13.39 6.08
N GLN A 449 -20.73 -13.11 7.39
CA GLN A 449 -19.81 -12.11 7.93
C GLN A 449 -18.34 -12.53 7.75
N GLY A 450 -18.04 -13.83 7.86
CA GLY A 450 -16.74 -14.40 7.51
C GLY A 450 -16.36 -14.16 6.05
N GLN A 451 -17.27 -14.40 5.10
CA GLN A 451 -17.03 -14.15 3.68
C GLN A 451 -16.80 -12.66 3.37
N LEU A 452 -17.51 -11.74 4.03
CA LEU A 452 -17.25 -10.31 3.89
C LEU A 452 -15.87 -9.92 4.43
N TRP A 453 -15.45 -10.53 5.54
CA TRP A 453 -14.11 -10.34 6.07
C TRP A 453 -13.03 -10.86 5.10
N GLU A 454 -13.19 -12.07 4.56
CA GLU A 454 -12.32 -12.66 3.55
C GLU A 454 -12.28 -11.80 2.25
N ALA A 455 -13.41 -11.19 1.88
CA ALA A 455 -13.51 -10.28 0.75
C ALA A 455 -12.73 -8.97 0.97
N LEU A 456 -12.82 -8.38 2.17
CA LEU A 456 -12.01 -7.22 2.56
C LEU A 456 -10.53 -7.56 2.58
N ASP A 457 -10.16 -8.72 3.12
CA ASP A 457 -8.79 -9.22 3.11
C ASP A 457 -8.24 -9.36 1.68
N SER A 458 -9.03 -9.97 0.79
CA SER A 458 -8.69 -10.13 -0.63
C SER A 458 -8.59 -8.79 -1.36
N ALA A 459 -9.46 -7.83 -1.05
CA ALA A 459 -9.39 -6.49 -1.60
C ALA A 459 -8.12 -5.76 -1.14
N SER A 460 -7.74 -5.90 0.13
CA SER A 460 -6.46 -5.38 0.66
C SER A 460 -5.27 -5.98 -0.09
N ALA A 461 -5.28 -7.31 -0.30
CA ALA A 461 -4.26 -8.00 -1.07
C ALA A 461 -4.18 -7.49 -2.52
N PHE A 462 -5.31 -7.29 -3.19
CA PHE A 462 -5.38 -6.74 -4.54
C PHE A 462 -4.80 -5.32 -4.64
N LEU A 463 -5.16 -4.44 -3.70
CA LEU A 463 -4.66 -3.06 -3.65
C LEU A 463 -3.15 -3.00 -3.38
N ALA A 464 -2.63 -3.90 -2.54
CA ALA A 464 -1.21 -4.02 -2.29
C ALA A 464 -0.46 -4.61 -3.49
N LEU A 465 -1.06 -5.58 -4.20
CA LEU A 465 -0.49 -6.22 -5.39
C LEU A 465 -0.46 -5.29 -6.60
N SER A 466 -1.43 -4.39 -6.73
CA SER A 466 -1.39 -3.32 -7.74
C SER A 466 -0.38 -2.23 -7.37
N GLY A 467 0.09 -2.20 -6.12
CA GLY A 467 1.00 -1.19 -5.60
C GLY A 467 0.31 0.13 -5.24
N LEU A 468 -1.02 0.15 -5.17
CA LEU A 468 -1.79 1.31 -4.73
C LEU A 468 -1.61 1.56 -3.22
N THR A 469 -1.61 0.49 -2.41
CA THR A 469 -1.40 0.53 -0.96
C THR A 469 -0.13 -0.22 -0.53
N TYR A 470 0.22 -0.11 0.75
CA TYR A 470 1.27 -0.93 1.36
C TYR A 470 0.80 -2.38 1.61
N PRO A 471 1.69 -3.37 1.60
CA PRO A 471 1.35 -4.77 1.86
C PRO A 471 1.01 -5.11 3.32
N GLY A 472 1.37 -4.25 4.28
CA GLY A 472 1.10 -4.49 5.70
C GLY A 472 1.71 -5.82 6.19
N ASP A 473 0.91 -6.63 6.86
CA ASP A 473 1.33 -7.94 7.38
C ASP A 473 1.74 -8.94 6.27
N ARG A 474 1.34 -8.70 5.01
CA ARG A 474 1.72 -9.54 3.86
C ARG A 474 3.17 -9.36 3.43
N THR A 475 3.91 -8.41 4.00
CA THR A 475 5.33 -8.15 3.66
C THR A 475 6.21 -9.40 3.84
N ASP A 476 5.83 -10.29 4.75
CA ASP A 476 6.52 -11.56 4.99
C ASP A 476 6.05 -12.69 4.04
N GLY A 477 5.17 -12.41 3.08
CA GLY A 477 4.72 -13.37 2.07
C GLY A 477 5.77 -13.59 0.96
N PRO A 478 5.72 -14.73 0.22
CA PRO A 478 6.71 -15.08 -0.79
C PRO A 478 6.94 -13.99 -1.86
N LEU A 479 5.86 -13.35 -2.32
CA LEU A 479 5.94 -12.26 -3.30
C LEU A 479 6.80 -11.10 -2.81
N TYR A 480 6.58 -10.61 -1.59
CA TYR A 480 7.25 -9.41 -1.08
C TYR A 480 8.62 -9.70 -0.46
N ARG A 481 8.83 -10.93 0.05
CA ARG A 481 10.15 -11.38 0.55
C ARG A 481 11.27 -11.24 -0.48
N GLN A 482 10.95 -11.34 -1.78
CA GLN A 482 11.94 -11.15 -2.83
C GLN A 482 12.54 -9.72 -2.87
N PHE A 483 11.85 -8.74 -2.26
CA PHE A 483 12.29 -7.35 -2.18
C PHE A 483 12.89 -6.98 -0.82
N THR A 484 12.56 -7.74 0.24
CA THR A 484 13.06 -7.55 1.60
C THR A 484 14.27 -8.42 1.95
N ALA A 485 14.76 -9.20 0.97
CA ALA A 485 16.05 -9.87 1.04
C ALA A 485 16.71 -9.81 -0.34
N VAL A 486 17.92 -9.25 -0.40
CA VAL A 486 18.67 -9.07 -1.66
C VAL A 486 18.88 -10.42 -2.36
N PRO A 487 18.54 -10.56 -3.66
CA PRO A 487 18.73 -11.81 -4.39
C PRO A 487 20.23 -12.11 -4.65
N ARG A 488 20.56 -13.33 -5.12
CA ARG A 488 21.86 -13.65 -5.73
C ARG A 488 21.79 -13.51 -7.26
N PRO A 489 21.94 -12.31 -7.83
CA PRO A 489 21.86 -12.14 -9.28
C PRO A 489 23.04 -12.80 -10.00
N GLY A 490 22.78 -13.31 -11.20
CA GLY A 490 23.81 -13.72 -12.16
C GLY A 490 24.44 -12.53 -12.92
N GLY A 491 23.87 -11.33 -12.77
CA GLY A 491 24.35 -10.05 -13.30
C GLY A 491 23.30 -8.93 -13.17
N TRP A 492 23.67 -7.68 -13.48
CA TRP A 492 22.80 -6.50 -13.37
C TRP A 492 23.28 -5.38 -14.32
N PRO A 493 22.41 -4.49 -14.85
CA PRO A 493 20.94 -4.56 -14.82
C PRO A 493 20.39 -5.46 -15.94
N HIS A 494 19.24 -6.08 -15.69
CA HIS A 494 18.45 -6.81 -16.67
C HIS A 494 17.64 -5.84 -17.55
N ARG A 495 17.56 -6.11 -18.86
CA ARG A 495 16.70 -5.37 -19.81
C ARG A 495 15.21 -5.49 -19.47
N GLU A 496 14.38 -4.67 -20.10
CA GLU A 496 12.92 -4.76 -19.94
C GLU A 496 12.41 -6.16 -20.37
N GLU A 497 11.45 -6.70 -19.60
CA GLU A 497 10.79 -7.97 -19.93
C GLU A 497 9.77 -7.75 -21.06
N PRO A 498 9.54 -8.73 -21.96
CA PRO A 498 8.59 -8.57 -23.06
C PRO A 498 7.14 -8.29 -22.62
N ASP A 499 6.74 -8.78 -21.45
CA ASP A 499 5.44 -8.51 -20.84
C ASP A 499 5.64 -8.17 -19.34
N PRO A 500 5.99 -6.91 -19.03
CA PRO A 500 6.31 -6.51 -17.67
C PRO A 500 5.07 -6.51 -16.75
N GLY A 501 3.86 -6.43 -17.33
CA GLY A 501 2.60 -6.49 -16.59
C GLY A 501 2.23 -7.90 -16.16
N ALA A 502 2.57 -8.92 -16.94
CA ALA A 502 2.34 -10.31 -16.55
C ALA A 502 3.48 -10.90 -15.69
N THR A 503 4.70 -10.36 -15.78
CA THR A 503 5.91 -10.99 -15.20
C THR A 503 6.45 -10.31 -13.95
N TYR A 504 5.87 -9.18 -13.50
CA TYR A 504 6.39 -8.42 -12.35
C TYR A 504 6.51 -9.23 -11.06
N HIS A 505 5.81 -10.34 -10.89
CA HIS A 505 5.92 -11.19 -9.71
C HIS A 505 7.22 -12.02 -9.67
N ARG A 506 7.94 -12.15 -10.79
CA ARG A 506 9.17 -12.96 -10.93
C ARG A 506 10.41 -12.09 -11.06
N TYR A 507 11.55 -12.62 -10.62
CA TYR A 507 12.83 -11.98 -10.91
C TYR A 507 13.12 -12.01 -12.43
N PRO A 508 13.62 -10.92 -13.03
CA PRO A 508 13.87 -10.87 -14.47
C PRO A 508 14.84 -11.96 -14.95
N VAL A 509 14.60 -12.41 -16.18
CA VAL A 509 15.44 -13.38 -16.91
C VAL A 509 15.91 -12.84 -18.26
N SER A 510 15.51 -11.61 -18.60
CA SER A 510 15.98 -10.89 -19.77
C SER A 510 17.52 -10.75 -19.80
N PRO A 511 18.12 -10.54 -20.99
CA PRO A 511 19.55 -10.28 -21.08
C PRO A 511 19.98 -9.06 -20.27
N LEU A 512 21.25 -9.03 -19.86
CA LEU A 512 21.82 -7.85 -19.23
C LEU A 512 21.96 -6.70 -20.23
N GLU A 513 21.64 -5.50 -19.80
CA GLU A 513 21.95 -4.28 -20.53
C GLU A 513 23.44 -3.98 -20.43
N GLN A 514 24.07 -3.61 -21.55
CA GLN A 514 25.46 -3.18 -21.55
C GLN A 514 25.60 -1.64 -21.55
N PRO A 515 26.56 -1.07 -20.82
CA PRO A 515 27.48 -1.78 -19.92
C PRO A 515 26.75 -2.40 -18.72
N ALA A 516 27.16 -3.58 -18.27
CA ALA A 516 26.69 -4.11 -16.99
C ALA A 516 27.30 -3.30 -15.83
N ALA A 517 26.70 -3.40 -14.65
CA ALA A 517 27.20 -2.76 -13.43
C ALA A 517 27.18 -3.74 -12.26
N ASP A 518 28.05 -3.49 -11.29
CA ASP A 518 28.21 -4.35 -10.13
C ASP A 518 27.02 -4.22 -9.16
N VAL A 519 26.76 -5.32 -8.45
CA VAL A 519 25.72 -5.39 -7.44
C VAL A 519 26.32 -5.04 -6.07
N PRO A 520 25.89 -3.93 -5.43
CA PRO A 520 26.58 -3.39 -4.26
C PRO A 520 26.30 -4.15 -2.97
N TYR A 521 25.15 -4.84 -2.86
CA TYR A 521 24.73 -5.47 -1.61
C TYR A 521 24.94 -6.99 -1.64
N PRO A 522 25.46 -7.59 -0.55
CA PRO A 522 25.52 -9.04 -0.42
C PRO A 522 24.13 -9.67 -0.48
N ALA A 523 24.03 -10.84 -1.10
CA ALA A 523 22.77 -11.58 -1.14
C ALA A 523 22.28 -11.99 0.25
N GLY A 524 20.96 -11.95 0.44
CA GLY A 524 20.29 -12.18 1.71
C GLY A 524 20.27 -10.96 2.63
N SER A 525 20.90 -9.84 2.26
CA SER A 525 20.87 -8.62 3.07
C SER A 525 19.44 -8.07 3.17
N PRO A 526 18.97 -7.69 4.37
CA PRO A 526 17.69 -7.02 4.56
C PRO A 526 17.80 -5.51 4.26
N PRO A 527 16.67 -4.76 4.19
CA PRO A 527 16.68 -3.33 3.92
C PRO A 527 17.47 -2.49 4.93
N THR A 528 17.65 -2.95 6.18
CA THR A 528 18.52 -2.26 7.15
C THR A 528 19.96 -2.09 6.66
N ILE A 529 20.44 -2.88 5.69
CA ILE A 529 21.79 -2.69 5.15
C ILE A 529 21.99 -1.29 4.56
N THR A 530 20.93 -0.66 4.03
CA THR A 530 21.01 0.71 3.52
C THR A 530 21.04 1.75 4.63
N MET A 531 20.79 1.35 5.87
CA MET A 531 20.60 2.23 7.02
C MET A 531 21.75 2.11 8.05
N ILE A 532 22.70 1.19 7.85
CA ILE A 532 23.81 0.93 8.78
C ILE A 532 25.13 1.41 8.17
N PRO A 533 25.95 2.21 8.89
CA PRO A 533 27.25 2.70 8.39
C PRO A 533 28.31 1.60 8.18
N GLU A 534 28.20 0.50 8.93
CA GLU A 534 29.27 -0.48 9.17
C GLU A 534 29.55 -1.43 7.99
N ILE A 535 28.70 -1.43 6.94
CA ILE A 535 28.82 -2.32 5.77
C ILE A 535 28.91 -1.50 4.47
N GLY A 536 29.86 -0.56 4.42
CA GLY A 536 30.41 -0.03 3.15
C GLY A 536 29.50 0.90 2.34
N ARG A 537 29.12 2.05 2.91
CA ARG A 537 28.25 3.14 2.39
C ARG A 537 26.76 2.97 2.68
N GLY A 538 26.38 3.03 3.95
CA GLY A 538 24.97 3.27 4.35
C GLY A 538 24.52 4.71 4.09
N ALA A 539 23.20 4.95 4.10
CA ALA A 539 22.59 6.26 3.86
C ALA A 539 23.16 7.37 4.77
N PRO A 540 23.30 7.14 6.11
CA PRO A 540 23.87 8.16 6.98
C PRO A 540 25.31 8.52 6.62
N GLN A 541 26.12 7.54 6.19
CA GLN A 541 27.50 7.80 5.78
C GLN A 541 27.56 8.75 4.57
N VAL A 542 26.74 8.49 3.54
CA VAL A 542 26.67 9.36 2.35
C VAL A 542 26.22 10.77 2.73
N SER A 543 25.22 10.89 3.61
CA SER A 543 24.78 12.18 4.13
C SER A 543 25.85 12.89 4.97
N LEU A 544 26.60 12.17 5.80
CA LEU A 544 27.68 12.72 6.62
C LEU A 544 28.88 13.19 5.79
N GLU A 545 29.21 12.47 4.72
CA GLU A 545 30.28 12.85 3.79
C GLU A 545 29.94 14.20 3.12
N LEU A 546 28.70 14.36 2.64
CA LEU A 546 28.24 15.64 2.11
C LEU A 546 28.13 16.71 3.21
N PHE A 547 27.61 16.37 4.40
CA PHE A 547 27.54 17.26 5.56
C PHE A 547 28.89 17.89 5.89
N GLY A 548 29.94 17.08 5.98
CA GLY A 548 31.28 17.55 6.30
C GLY A 548 31.78 18.59 5.30
N GLN A 549 31.43 18.44 4.02
CA GLN A 549 31.77 19.42 2.98
C GLN A 549 30.93 20.69 3.08
N LEU A 550 29.63 20.55 3.35
CA LEU A 550 28.71 21.66 3.57
C LEU A 550 29.17 22.55 4.74
N ALA A 551 29.64 21.94 5.83
CA ALA A 551 30.07 22.63 7.03
C ALA A 551 31.29 23.55 6.82
N VAL A 552 32.17 23.20 5.89
CA VAL A 552 33.40 23.96 5.59
C VAL A 552 33.37 24.66 4.23
N GLY A 553 32.23 24.61 3.52
CA GLY A 553 32.07 25.24 2.21
C GLY A 553 32.91 24.63 1.08
N ARG A 554 33.25 23.34 1.15
CA ARG A 554 33.95 22.62 0.08
C ARG A 554 32.95 22.11 -0.96
N ALA A 555 33.33 22.10 -2.23
CA ALA A 555 32.56 21.52 -3.34
C ALA A 555 33.47 20.56 -4.12
N ASP A 556 33.57 19.33 -3.63
CA ASP A 556 34.47 18.27 -4.17
C ASP A 556 33.69 16.96 -4.37
N THR A 557 32.45 17.04 -4.85
CA THR A 557 31.59 15.88 -5.16
C THR A 557 30.96 16.02 -6.52
N ASP A 558 30.70 14.86 -7.14
CA ASP A 558 29.84 14.76 -8.31
C ASP A 558 28.37 14.71 -7.88
N ASN A 559 27.47 15.16 -8.75
CA ASN A 559 26.05 14.89 -8.56
C ASN A 559 25.81 13.40 -8.82
N LEU A 560 25.21 12.70 -7.85
CA LEU A 560 24.85 11.29 -7.99
C LEU A 560 23.49 11.14 -8.68
N ASP A 561 23.37 10.13 -9.54
CA ASP A 561 22.09 9.69 -10.09
C ASP A 561 21.30 8.93 -9.02
N LEU A 562 20.35 9.59 -8.37
CA LEU A 562 19.59 9.02 -7.25
C LEU A 562 18.54 7.99 -7.70
N ASP A 563 18.39 7.75 -9.01
CA ASP A 563 17.66 6.60 -9.55
C ASP A 563 18.50 5.32 -9.54
N ALA A 564 19.82 5.45 -9.26
CA ALA A 564 20.81 4.39 -9.38
C ALA A 564 20.72 3.65 -10.73
N ASP A 565 20.44 4.40 -11.80
CA ASP A 565 20.13 3.84 -13.11
C ASP A 565 21.29 2.99 -13.68
N ARG A 566 22.51 3.38 -13.32
CA ARG A 566 23.76 2.74 -13.72
C ARG A 566 24.53 2.15 -12.54
N GLY A 567 23.83 1.89 -11.43
CA GLY A 567 24.36 1.26 -10.21
C GLY A 567 24.56 2.23 -9.05
N ALA A 568 24.99 1.69 -7.91
CA ALA A 568 25.20 2.47 -6.69
C ALA A 568 26.28 3.54 -6.86
N GLY A 569 25.97 4.76 -6.44
CA GLY A 569 26.92 5.87 -6.44
C GLY A 569 27.37 6.31 -7.83
N HIS A 570 26.66 5.92 -8.89
CA HIS A 570 26.98 6.37 -10.24
C HIS A 570 26.67 7.89 -10.38
N PRO A 571 27.56 8.69 -10.99
CA PRO A 571 27.28 10.09 -11.27
C PRO A 571 26.06 10.28 -12.19
N CYS A 572 25.46 11.47 -12.15
CA CYS A 572 24.48 11.91 -13.14
C CYS A 572 25.05 11.75 -14.54
N TRP A 573 24.24 11.26 -15.46
CA TRP A 573 24.68 10.91 -16.81
C TRP A 573 23.58 11.17 -17.84
N ALA A 574 23.99 11.39 -19.09
CA ALA A 574 23.12 11.48 -20.26
C ALA A 574 23.49 10.40 -21.28
N THR A 575 22.52 10.04 -22.11
CA THR A 575 22.74 9.08 -23.18
C THR A 575 23.37 9.77 -24.40
N ASP A 576 24.39 9.16 -24.99
CA ASP A 576 24.85 9.42 -26.36
C ASP A 576 24.16 8.41 -27.30
N GLY A 577 23.17 8.87 -28.06
CA GLY A 577 22.28 8.00 -28.83
C GLY A 577 20.99 7.65 -28.10
N SER A 578 20.56 6.40 -28.19
CA SER A 578 19.32 5.91 -27.57
C SER A 578 19.61 5.08 -26.32
N VAL A 579 18.72 5.16 -25.31
CA VAL A 579 18.78 4.32 -24.11
C VAL A 579 18.54 2.84 -24.43
N HIS A 580 18.05 2.53 -25.63
CA HIS A 580 17.78 1.17 -26.08
C HIS A 580 18.95 0.52 -26.81
N ASP A 581 20.03 1.28 -27.07
CA ASP A 581 21.24 0.77 -27.71
C ASP A 581 21.93 -0.32 -26.85
N ASP A 582 22.77 -1.15 -27.47
CA ASP A 582 23.58 -2.17 -26.79
C ASP A 582 25.01 -2.20 -27.34
N PRO A 583 26.02 -1.64 -26.63
CA PRO A 583 25.90 -0.96 -25.35
C PRO A 583 25.26 0.43 -25.47
N ILE A 584 24.68 0.92 -24.36
CA ILE A 584 24.24 2.30 -24.21
C ILE A 584 25.46 3.23 -24.18
N GLY A 585 25.42 4.31 -24.94
CA GLY A 585 26.39 5.41 -24.83
C GLY A 585 26.16 6.20 -23.54
N VAL A 586 27.03 6.07 -22.54
CA VAL A 586 26.89 6.75 -21.24
C VAL A 586 27.87 7.92 -21.16
N VAL A 587 27.35 9.15 -21.07
CA VAL A 587 28.12 10.38 -20.88
C VAL A 587 27.91 10.91 -19.47
N VAL A 588 28.94 10.88 -18.64
CA VAL A 588 28.90 11.47 -17.29
C VAL A 588 28.80 12.99 -17.39
N LEU A 589 27.84 13.55 -16.68
CA LEU A 589 27.58 14.99 -16.67
C LEU A 589 28.53 15.70 -15.70
N GLY A 590 28.99 16.88 -16.11
CA GLY A 590 29.70 17.79 -15.23
C GLY A 590 28.80 18.32 -14.11
N TYR A 591 29.41 18.85 -13.04
CA TYR A 591 28.67 19.27 -11.84
C TYR A 591 27.59 20.35 -12.09
N GLY A 592 27.78 21.21 -13.08
CA GLY A 592 26.81 22.25 -13.47
C GLY A 592 25.81 21.82 -14.54
N GLU A 593 25.96 20.64 -15.14
CA GLU A 593 25.16 20.18 -16.27
C GLU A 593 23.87 19.48 -15.80
N GLN A 594 22.83 19.50 -16.65
CA GLN A 594 21.52 18.88 -16.39
C GLN A 594 20.89 18.25 -17.62
#